data_AF-A0A8J7NHA9-F1
#
_entry.id   AF-A0A8J7NHA9-F1
#
_cell.length_a   1.000
_cell.length_b   1.000
_cell.length_c   1.000
_cell.angle_alpha   90.00
_cell.angle_beta   90.00
_cell.angle_gamma   90.00
#
_symmetry.space_group_name_H-M   'P 1'
#
loop_
_entity.id
_entity.type
_entity.pdbx_description
1 polymer ?
#
loop_
_entity_poly.entity_id
_entity_poly.type
_entity_poly.pdbx_seq_one_letter_code
_entity_poly.pdbx_strand_id
1 'polypeptide(L)'
;MGEWGKWWSSRGRDQVIKCEFCGRNVPKHKAVEVTVGTRLSRDVYEVAEYVSMSSKKGYCCISCAKHRRIVRDGVHTTEKEKRIRERAREKKEMDKIMAKVSEIERKEKADSKKAEKPPVEQASTK
;
A
#
# COMPACT_ATOMS: atom_id res chain seq x y z
N MET A 1 -4.00 8.34 -27.91
CA MET A 1 -5.35 7.98 -27.44
C MET A 1 -5.21 6.77 -26.52
N GLY A 2 -5.49 6.94 -25.22
CA GLY A 2 -5.26 5.90 -24.20
C GLY A 2 -6.18 4.69 -24.37
N GLU A 3 -5.76 3.55 -23.80
CA GLU A 3 -6.34 2.20 -23.89
C GLU A 3 -7.76 2.04 -23.29
N TRP A 4 -8.62 3.05 -23.37
CA TRP A 4 -9.99 3.08 -22.83
C TRP A 4 -11.00 2.30 -23.71
N GLY A 5 -10.61 1.12 -24.21
CA GLY A 5 -11.48 0.30 -25.06
C GLY A 5 -11.02 -1.14 -25.30
N LYS A 6 -9.72 -1.44 -25.21
CA LYS A 6 -9.20 -2.80 -25.49
C LYS A 6 -9.58 -3.85 -24.44
N TRP A 7 -9.88 -3.42 -23.23
CA TRP A 7 -10.18 -4.31 -22.10
C TRP A 7 -11.61 -4.87 -22.15
N TRP A 8 -12.47 -4.28 -23.01
CA TRP A 8 -13.87 -4.70 -23.20
C TRP A 8 -14.00 -5.83 -24.24
N SER A 9 -13.10 -5.89 -25.23
CA SER A 9 -13.26 -6.76 -26.41
C SER A 9 -13.41 -8.26 -26.10
N SER A 10 -12.93 -8.73 -24.94
CA SER A 10 -12.99 -10.15 -24.56
C SER A 10 -14.12 -10.51 -23.60
N ARG A 11 -14.74 -9.55 -22.88
CA ARG A 11 -15.62 -9.85 -21.74
C ARG A 11 -17.12 -9.72 -22.01
N GLY A 12 -17.54 -9.20 -23.17
CA GLY A 12 -18.96 -9.02 -23.49
C GLY A 12 -19.63 -7.91 -22.67
N ARG A 13 -20.95 -8.01 -22.40
CA ARG A 13 -21.69 -7.02 -21.60
C ARG A 13 -21.39 -7.20 -20.10
N ASP A 14 -20.90 -6.13 -19.48
CA ASP A 14 -20.61 -6.13 -18.04
C ASP A 14 -21.87 -5.90 -17.19
N GLN A 15 -21.86 -6.39 -15.95
CA GLN A 15 -22.94 -6.20 -14.99
C GLN A 15 -23.05 -4.72 -14.62
N VAL A 16 -24.28 -4.20 -14.60
CA VAL A 16 -24.57 -2.82 -14.23
C VAL A 16 -24.93 -2.76 -12.73
N ILE A 17 -24.28 -1.86 -12.00
CA ILE A 17 -24.47 -1.65 -10.55
C ILE A 17 -24.99 -0.22 -10.33
N LYS A 18 -25.81 -0.02 -9.30
CA LYS A 18 -26.29 1.30 -8.89
C LYS A 18 -25.25 2.00 -8.00
N CYS A 19 -24.95 3.26 -8.32
CA CYS A 19 -24.15 4.13 -7.47
C CYS A 19 -24.88 4.41 -6.15
N GLU A 20 -24.22 4.21 -5.01
CA GLU A 20 -24.82 4.45 -3.69
C GLU A 20 -25.11 5.93 -3.39
N PHE A 21 -24.48 6.86 -4.10
CA PHE A 21 -24.64 8.29 -3.83
C PHE A 21 -25.69 8.97 -4.73
N CYS A 22 -25.68 8.67 -6.03
CA CYS A 22 -26.57 9.31 -7.00
C CYS A 22 -27.56 8.35 -7.67
N GLY A 23 -27.51 7.05 -7.35
CA GLY A 23 -28.40 6.04 -7.92
C GLY A 23 -28.14 5.70 -9.39
N ARG A 24 -27.20 6.36 -10.07
CA ARG A 24 -26.90 6.12 -11.49
C ARG A 24 -26.40 4.69 -11.71
N ASN A 25 -26.87 4.09 -12.80
CA ASN A 25 -26.40 2.81 -13.31
C ASN A 25 -25.01 2.95 -13.94
N VAL A 26 -24.04 2.19 -13.43
CA VAL A 26 -22.64 2.20 -13.88
C VAL A 26 -22.18 0.76 -14.08
N PRO A 27 -21.47 0.42 -15.18
CA PRO A 27 -20.92 -0.91 -15.34
C PRO A 27 -19.84 -1.18 -14.28
N LYS A 28 -19.82 -2.41 -13.76
CA LYS A 28 -19.01 -2.81 -12.60
C LYS A 28 -17.52 -2.48 -12.74
N HIS A 29 -16.91 -2.73 -13.90
CA HIS A 29 -15.48 -2.42 -14.13
C HIS A 29 -15.13 -0.93 -14.03
N LYS A 30 -16.11 -0.04 -14.23
CA LYS A 30 -15.93 1.41 -14.18
C LYS A 30 -16.31 2.00 -12.82
N ALA A 31 -17.01 1.22 -12.00
CA ALA A 31 -17.42 1.63 -10.67
C ALA A 31 -16.22 1.58 -9.70
N VAL A 32 -16.20 2.53 -8.76
CA VAL A 32 -15.18 2.58 -7.71
C VAL A 32 -15.76 1.90 -6.48
N GLU A 33 -15.07 0.88 -5.98
CA GLU A 33 -15.39 0.22 -4.72
C GLU A 33 -15.20 1.19 -3.55
N VAL A 34 -16.23 1.29 -2.71
CA VAL A 34 -16.24 2.12 -1.51
C VAL A 34 -16.68 1.30 -0.31
N THR A 35 -16.07 1.53 0.85
CA THR A 35 -16.57 0.96 2.10
C THR A 35 -17.49 1.98 2.72
N VAL A 36 -18.79 1.67 2.80
CA VAL A 36 -19.77 2.51 3.48
C VAL A 36 -19.97 1.98 4.88
N GLY A 37 -19.51 2.75 5.86
CA GLY A 37 -19.82 2.54 7.27
C GLY A 37 -21.05 3.34 7.68
N THR A 38 -21.76 2.85 8.67
CA THR A 38 -22.76 3.63 9.39
C THR A 38 -22.07 4.72 10.22
N ARG A 39 -22.55 5.97 10.11
CA ARG A 39 -22.17 7.04 11.02
C ARG A 39 -23.18 7.08 12.15
N LEU A 40 -22.72 6.86 13.37
CA LEU A 40 -23.52 6.97 14.57
C LEU A 40 -23.51 8.42 15.05
N SER A 41 -24.64 8.91 15.56
CA SER A 41 -24.69 10.20 16.23
C SER A 41 -23.97 10.11 17.58
N ARG A 42 -23.51 11.27 18.07
CA ARG A 42 -22.75 11.37 19.33
C ARG A 42 -23.54 10.81 20.52
N ASP A 43 -24.85 11.01 20.51
CA ASP A 43 -25.77 10.54 21.55
C ASP A 43 -25.78 9.01 21.69
N VAL A 44 -25.57 8.28 20.59
CA VAL A 44 -25.54 6.81 20.62
C VAL A 44 -24.24 6.30 21.27
N TYR A 45 -23.14 7.04 21.17
CA TYR A 45 -21.89 6.68 21.83
C TYR A 45 -21.93 6.89 23.35
N GLU A 46 -22.78 7.79 23.84
CA GLU A 46 -22.90 8.09 25.28
C GLU A 46 -23.80 7.09 26.01
N VAL A 47 -24.74 6.47 25.31
CA VAL A 47 -25.74 5.56 25.89
C VAL A 47 -25.35 4.08 25.72
N ALA A 48 -24.62 3.72 24.67
CA ALA A 48 -24.34 2.32 24.36
C ALA A 48 -22.98 1.84 24.90
N GLU A 49 -23.01 0.83 25.76
CA GLU A 49 -21.83 0.16 26.33
C GLU A 49 -21.04 -0.63 25.28
N TYR A 50 -21.73 -1.17 24.27
CA TYR A 50 -21.14 -1.86 23.12
C TYR A 50 -21.84 -1.48 21.82
N VAL A 51 -21.07 -0.98 20.84
CA VAL A 51 -21.57 -0.62 19.51
C VAL A 51 -20.84 -1.40 18.44
N SER A 52 -21.55 -2.26 17.70
CA SER A 52 -21.01 -2.94 16.53
C SER A 52 -21.22 -2.08 15.28
N MET A 53 -20.11 -1.64 14.68
CA MET A 53 -20.15 -0.87 13.44
C MET A 53 -20.18 -1.84 12.24
N SER A 54 -21.30 -1.89 11.53
CA SER A 54 -21.39 -2.63 10.28
C SER A 54 -20.81 -1.80 9.13
N SER A 55 -19.81 -2.36 8.45
CA SER A 55 -19.27 -1.80 7.21
C SER A 55 -19.73 -2.65 6.04
N LYS A 56 -20.33 -2.04 5.02
CA LYS A 56 -20.73 -2.71 3.79
C LYS A 56 -19.83 -2.28 2.64
N LYS A 57 -19.50 -3.22 1.75
CA LYS A 57 -18.88 -2.90 0.46
C LYS A 57 -19.94 -2.39 -0.51
N GLY A 58 -19.68 -1.20 -1.03
CA GLY A 58 -20.53 -0.46 -1.95
C GLY A 58 -19.79 -0.05 -3.21
N TYR A 59 -20.53 0.51 -4.16
CA TYR A 59 -19.98 0.98 -5.42
C TYR A 59 -20.46 2.39 -5.74
N CYS A 60 -19.56 3.22 -6.28
CA CYS A 60 -19.88 4.57 -6.68
C CYS A 60 -19.46 4.88 -8.13
N CYS A 61 -20.15 5.84 -8.75
CA CYS A 61 -19.79 6.34 -10.06
C CYS A 61 -18.57 7.26 -9.98
N ILE A 62 -17.81 7.37 -11.08
CA ILE A 62 -16.60 8.20 -11.14
C ILE A 62 -16.87 9.66 -10.78
N SER A 63 -18.00 10.23 -11.20
CA SER A 63 -18.36 11.62 -10.89
C SER A 63 -18.54 11.84 -9.38
N CYS A 64 -19.28 10.96 -8.70
CA CYS A 64 -19.44 11.04 -7.25
C CYS A 64 -18.13 10.75 -6.51
N ALA A 65 -17.32 9.82 -7.02
CA ALA A 65 -16.01 9.52 -6.47
C ALA A 65 -15.08 10.74 -6.50
N LYS A 66 -15.09 11.51 -7.59
CA LYS A 66 -14.33 12.77 -7.72
C LYS A 66 -14.88 13.87 -6.81
N HIS A 67 -16.20 14.10 -6.83
CA HIS A 67 -16.82 15.15 -6.03
C HIS A 67 -16.60 14.95 -4.52
N ARG A 68 -16.65 13.69 -4.05
CA ARG A 68 -16.40 13.32 -2.65
C ARG A 68 -14.92 13.09 -2.34
N ARG A 69 -14.00 13.35 -3.29
CA ARG A 69 -12.55 13.15 -3.18
C ARG A 69 -12.15 11.74 -2.75
N ILE A 70 -12.97 10.74 -3.08
CA ILE A 70 -12.68 9.32 -2.86
C ILE A 70 -11.56 8.87 -3.82
N VAL A 71 -11.59 9.40 -5.04
CA VAL A 71 -10.55 9.19 -6.05
C VAL A 71 -9.88 10.53 -6.33
N ARG A 72 -8.54 10.55 -6.30
CA ARG A 72 -7.72 11.68 -6.75
C ARG A 72 -7.36 11.48 -8.23
N ASP A 73 -7.31 12.58 -8.99
CA ASP A 73 -6.95 12.53 -10.41
C ASP A 73 -5.55 11.91 -10.59
N GLY A 74 -5.43 10.96 -11.52
CA GLY A 74 -4.18 10.26 -11.83
C GLY A 74 -4.01 8.85 -11.24
N VAL A 75 -4.89 8.42 -10.32
CA VAL A 75 -4.79 7.08 -9.70
C VAL A 75 -5.85 6.14 -10.29
N HIS A 76 -5.47 5.44 -11.35
CA HIS A 76 -6.23 4.26 -11.79
C HIS A 76 -5.93 3.10 -10.85
N THR A 77 -7.00 2.65 -10.19
CA THR A 77 -7.13 1.44 -9.37
C THR A 77 -6.29 1.37 -8.10
N THR A 78 -7.00 1.09 -7.00
CA THR A 78 -6.47 0.68 -5.71
C THR A 78 -5.43 -0.43 -5.82
N GLU A 79 -5.46 -1.23 -6.88
CA GLU A 79 -4.49 -2.30 -7.17
C GLU A 79 -3.12 -1.79 -7.65
N LYS A 80 -3.08 -0.77 -8.50
CA LYS A 80 -1.82 -0.14 -8.92
C LYS A 80 -1.15 0.56 -7.74
N GLU A 81 -1.94 1.22 -6.89
CA GLU A 81 -1.46 1.85 -5.66
C GLU A 81 -0.98 0.82 -4.63
N LYS A 82 -1.70 -0.30 -4.47
CA LYS A 82 -1.25 -1.46 -3.65
C LYS A 82 0.08 -2.00 -4.16
N ARG A 83 0.23 -2.25 -5.47
CA ARG A 83 1.50 -2.72 -6.07
C ARG A 83 2.65 -1.72 -5.88
N ILE A 84 2.40 -0.42 -6.03
CA ILE A 84 3.43 0.61 -5.78
C ILE A 84 3.83 0.62 -4.30
N ARG A 85 2.85 0.52 -3.38
CA ARG A 85 3.09 0.48 -1.94
C ARG A 85 3.84 -0.78 -1.51
N GLU A 86 3.55 -1.92 -2.13
CA GLU A 86 4.22 -3.19 -1.91
C GLU A 86 5.69 -3.13 -2.38
N ARG A 87 5.95 -2.67 -3.61
CA ARG A 87 7.32 -2.42 -4.10
C ARG A 87 8.10 -1.46 -3.22
N ALA A 88 7.45 -0.44 -2.66
CA ALA A 88 8.09 0.49 -1.74
C ALA A 88 8.43 -0.13 -0.37
N ARG A 89 7.67 -1.15 0.09
CA ARG A 89 8.00 -1.92 1.29
C ARG A 89 9.16 -2.87 1.03
N GLU A 90 9.12 -3.62 -0.07
CA GLU A 90 10.19 -4.52 -0.50
C GLU A 90 11.52 -3.78 -0.66
N LYS A 91 11.51 -2.60 -1.29
CA LYS A 91 12.71 -1.77 -1.42
C LYS A 91 13.31 -1.38 -0.06
N LYS A 92 12.47 -0.94 0.89
CA LYS A 92 12.94 -0.58 2.24
C LYS A 92 13.52 -1.77 3.01
N GLU A 93 12.98 -2.96 2.77
CA GLU A 93 13.47 -4.19 3.38
C GLU A 93 14.81 -4.59 2.77
N MET A 94 14.95 -4.53 1.44
CA MET A 94 16.22 -4.73 0.75
C MET A 94 17.28 -3.70 1.18
N ASP A 95 16.93 -2.42 1.29
CA ASP A 95 17.85 -1.37 1.74
C ASP A 95 18.36 -1.65 3.16
N LYS A 96 17.51 -2.17 4.06
CA LYS A 96 17.92 -2.60 5.42
C LYS A 96 18.85 -3.81 5.38
N ILE A 97 18.58 -4.79 4.51
CA ILE A 97 19.44 -5.97 4.36
C ILE A 97 20.82 -5.55 3.83
N MET A 98 20.87 -4.69 2.82
CA MET A 98 22.12 -4.16 2.27
C MET A 98 22.93 -3.39 3.32
N ALA A 99 22.26 -2.59 4.15
CA ALA A 99 22.92 -1.91 5.27
C ALA A 99 23.57 -2.92 6.24
N LYS A 100 22.85 -3.99 6.62
CA LYS A 100 23.39 -5.04 7.49
C LYS A 100 24.57 -5.79 6.87
N VAL A 101 24.50 -6.13 5.58
CA VAL A 101 25.61 -6.77 4.86
C VAL A 101 26.85 -5.87 4.90
N SER A 102 26.68 -4.57 4.68
CA SER A 102 27.78 -3.60 4.73
C SER A 102 28.43 -3.50 6.13
N GLU A 103 27.66 -3.68 7.20
CA GLU A 103 28.19 -3.70 8.57
C GLU A 103 28.97 -4.99 8.87
N ILE A 104 28.50 -6.13 8.36
CA ILE A 104 29.18 -7.43 8.49
C ILE A 104 30.52 -7.37 7.75
N GLU A 105 30.55 -6.92 6.49
CA GLU A 105 31.79 -6.79 5.72
C GLU A 105 32.82 -5.85 6.41
N ARG A 106 32.35 -4.79 7.06
CA ARG A 106 33.22 -3.87 7.82
C ARG A 106 33.78 -4.54 9.07
N LYS A 107 33.00 -5.38 9.77
CA LYS A 107 33.45 -6.14 10.93
C LYS A 107 34.47 -7.20 10.53
N GLU A 108 34.20 -7.99 9.48
CA GLU A 108 35.14 -8.98 8.96
C GLU A 108 36.46 -8.35 8.51
N LYS A 109 36.42 -7.19 7.85
CA LYS A 109 37.63 -6.43 7.50
C LYS A 109 38.37 -5.86 8.69
N ALA A 110 37.69 -5.56 9.79
CA ALA A 110 38.33 -5.10 11.03
C ALA A 110 38.96 -6.28 11.78
N ASP A 111 38.30 -7.44 11.80
CA ASP A 111 38.77 -8.66 12.43
C ASP A 111 39.98 -9.25 11.68
N SER A 112 39.96 -9.23 10.34
CA SER A 112 41.12 -9.65 9.53
C SER A 112 42.36 -8.76 9.74
N LYS A 113 42.17 -7.44 9.83
CA LYS A 113 43.26 -6.49 10.17
C LYS A 113 43.77 -6.66 11.60
N LYS A 114 42.97 -7.20 12.51
CA LYS A 114 43.36 -7.48 13.89
C LYS A 114 44.16 -8.79 14.00
N ALA A 115 43.84 -9.77 13.16
CA ALA A 115 44.59 -11.03 13.05
C ALA A 115 45.98 -10.86 12.40
N GLU A 116 46.15 -9.85 11.54
CA GLU A 116 47.43 -9.56 10.85
C GLU A 116 48.44 -8.74 11.65
N LYS A 117 48.14 -8.28 12.88
CA LYS A 117 49.15 -7.68 13.76
C LYS A 117 49.80 -8.77 14.62
N PRO A 118 50.97 -9.32 14.25
CA PRO A 118 51.72 -10.18 15.15
C PRO A 118 52.17 -9.36 16.38
N PRO A 119 52.23 -9.98 17.58
CA PRO A 119 52.86 -9.36 18.73
C PRO A 119 54.34 -9.14 18.41
N VAL A 120 54.71 -7.89 18.15
CA VAL A 120 56.11 -7.46 18.16
C VAL A 120 56.50 -7.26 19.63
N GLU A 121 56.72 -8.35 20.34
CA GLU A 121 57.49 -8.33 21.60
C GLU A 121 58.97 -8.53 21.28
N GLN A 122 59.57 -7.41 20.91
CA GLN A 122 60.88 -6.90 21.36
C GLN A 122 61.98 -7.94 21.58
N ALA A 123 62.77 -8.15 20.53
CA ALA A 123 64.15 -8.60 20.69
C ALA A 123 65.03 -7.49 21.29
N SER A 124 65.75 -7.85 22.35
CA SER A 124 67.09 -7.35 22.75
C SER A 124 67.21 -5.91 23.29
N THR A 125 67.70 -5.77 24.52
CA THR A 125 69.08 -5.26 24.76
C THR A 125 69.48 -5.28 26.25
N LYS A 126 70.66 -5.88 26.48
CA LYS A 126 71.57 -5.83 27.66
C LYS A 126 71.31 -6.77 28.84
#